data_AF-A0A816FT00-F1
#
_entry.id   AF-A0A816FT00-F1
#
_cell.length_a   1.000
_cell.length_b   1.000
_cell.length_c   1.000
_cell.angle_alpha   90.00
_cell.angle_beta   90.00
_cell.angle_gamma   90.00
#
_symmetry.space_group_name_H-M   'P 1'
#
loop_
_entity.id
_entity.type
_entity.pdbx_description
1 polymer ?
#
loop_
_entity_poly.entity_id
_entity_poly.type
_entity_poly.pdbx_seq_one_letter_code
_entity_poly.pdbx_strand_id
1 'polypeptide(L)'
;ERRLSRTLGIIISVFLLCWLPFFVVYILSAFIDMHLYIKEPVPTLILWLGYVNSAVNPLIYTIFNVEFRTAFKRLLFPNMVKRATKRRYTTEHSRIMQN
;
A
#
# COMPACT_ATOMS: atom_id res chain seq x y z
N GLU A 1 -18.33 -7.23 -10.94
CA GLU A 1 -18.47 -5.78 -10.69
C GLU A 1 -18.24 -5.38 -9.23
N ARG A 2 -18.94 -5.94 -8.24
CA ARG A 2 -18.80 -5.58 -6.80
C ARG A 2 -17.37 -5.61 -6.22
N ARG A 3 -16.46 -6.42 -6.78
CA ARG A 3 -15.06 -6.53 -6.31
C ARG A 3 -14.21 -5.29 -6.65
N LEU A 4 -14.47 -4.64 -7.79
CA LEU A 4 -13.74 -3.43 -8.21
C LEU A 4 -14.15 -2.23 -7.33
N SER A 5 -15.45 -2.08 -7.06
CA SER A 5 -15.97 -1.04 -6.18
C SER A 5 -15.47 -1.19 -4.73
N ARG A 6 -15.27 -2.44 -4.25
CA ARG A 6 -14.70 -2.70 -2.92
C ARG A 6 -13.23 -2.26 -2.84
N THR A 7 -12.42 -2.58 -3.84
CA THR A 7 -11.03 -2.15 -3.89
C THR A 7 -10.92 -0.63 -3.98
N LEU A 8 -11.67 0.00 -4.89
CA LEU A 8 -11.71 1.45 -5.03
C LEU A 8 -12.16 2.14 -3.74
N GLY A 9 -13.18 1.61 -3.07
CA GLY A 9 -13.62 2.11 -1.77
C GLY A 9 -12.51 2.09 -0.72
N ILE A 10 -11.76 0.99 -0.63
CA ILE A 10 -10.63 0.90 0.31
C ILE A 10 -9.51 1.87 -0.06
N ILE A 11 -9.18 2.01 -1.34
CA ILE A 11 -8.16 2.98 -1.82
C ILE A 11 -8.56 4.40 -1.38
N ILE A 12 -9.80 4.79 -1.65
CA ILE A 12 -10.34 6.10 -1.32
C ILE A 12 -10.36 6.30 0.20
N SER A 13 -10.80 5.30 0.98
CA SER A 13 -10.81 5.39 2.44
C SER A 13 -9.41 5.52 3.03
N VAL A 14 -8.44 4.76 2.55
CA VAL A 14 -7.05 4.84 3.04
C VAL A 14 -6.40 6.18 2.65
N PHE A 15 -6.64 6.64 1.43
CA PHE A 15 -6.19 7.96 0.96
C PHE A 15 -6.77 9.07 1.83
N LEU A 16 -8.09 9.05 2.07
CA LEU A 16 -8.77 10.02 2.92
C LEU A 16 -8.27 9.95 4.36
N LEU A 17 -8.12 8.77 4.97
CA LEU A 17 -7.63 8.64 6.35
C LEU A 17 -6.18 9.13 6.51
N CYS A 18 -5.32 8.98 5.50
CA CYS A 18 -3.97 9.52 5.53
C CYS A 18 -3.93 11.05 5.34
N TRP A 19 -4.87 11.60 4.56
CA TRP A 19 -4.93 13.04 4.27
C TRP A 19 -5.76 13.84 5.27
N LEU A 20 -6.78 13.25 5.90
CA LEU A 20 -7.75 13.92 6.77
C LEU A 20 -7.06 14.69 7.91
N PRO A 21 -6.05 14.14 8.62
CA PRO A 21 -5.42 14.84 9.74
C PRO A 21 -4.63 16.07 9.27
N PHE A 22 -4.01 15.99 8.09
CA PHE A 22 -3.34 17.14 7.46
C PHE A 22 -4.37 18.22 7.07
N PHE A 23 -5.47 17.84 6.42
CA PHE A 23 -6.53 18.78 6.05
C PHE A 23 -7.15 19.47 7.26
N VAL A 24 -7.40 18.74 8.34
CA VAL A 24 -7.96 19.32 9.57
C VAL A 24 -7.02 20.38 10.15
N VAL A 25 -5.72 20.09 10.24
CA VAL A 25 -4.74 21.06 10.78
C VAL A 25 -4.57 22.24 9.84
N TYR A 26 -4.53 22.01 8.53
CA TYR A 26 -4.44 23.05 7.52
C TYR A 26 -5.62 24.03 7.61
N ILE A 27 -6.86 23.50 7.64
CA ILE A 27 -8.07 24.32 7.78
C ILE A 27 -8.04 25.09 9.10
N LEU A 28 -7.72 24.44 10.21
CA LEU A 28 -7.69 25.09 11.52
C LEU A 28 -6.59 26.18 11.61
N SER A 29 -5.46 26.01 10.92
CA SER A 29 -4.40 27.03 10.86
C SER A 29 -4.83 28.32 10.14
N ALA A 30 -5.89 28.26 9.32
CA ALA A 30 -6.46 29.45 8.69
C ALA A 30 -7.40 30.23 9.62
N PHE A 31 -7.93 29.61 10.68
CA PHE A 31 -8.88 30.24 11.61
C PHE A 31 -8.26 30.59 12.96
N ILE A 32 -7.19 29.90 13.34
CA ILE A 32 -6.56 30.02 14.67
C ILE A 32 -5.06 30.04 14.48
N ASP A 33 -4.38 30.91 15.23
CA ASP A 33 -2.93 30.96 15.26
C ASP A 33 -2.37 29.71 15.94
N MET A 34 -2.16 28.66 15.15
CA MET A 34 -1.89 27.31 15.64
C MET A 34 -0.57 27.21 16.42
N HIS A 35 0.34 28.16 16.24
CA HIS A 35 1.60 28.22 16.98
C HIS A 35 1.41 28.47 18.49
N LEU A 36 0.26 29.04 18.89
CA LEU A 36 -0.08 29.26 20.31
C LEU A 36 -0.69 28.03 21.00
N TYR A 37 -1.28 27.10 20.22
CA TYR A 37 -2.09 26.00 20.76
C TYR A 37 -1.54 24.61 20.45
N ILE A 38 -0.77 24.47 19.37
CA ILE A 38 -0.14 23.20 18.98
C ILE A 38 1.27 23.15 19.56
N LYS A 39 1.44 22.36 20.61
CA LYS A 39 2.75 21.92 21.10
C LYS A 39 3.09 20.53 20.56
N GLU A 40 4.36 20.15 20.65
CA GLU A 40 4.79 18.77 20.44
C GLU A 40 3.90 17.78 21.22
N PRO A 41 3.49 16.65 20.63
CA PRO A 41 4.05 16.01 19.43
C PRO A 41 3.26 16.22 18.12
N VAL A 42 2.28 17.13 18.11
CA VAL A 42 1.31 17.23 16.98
C VAL A 42 1.97 17.60 15.64
N PRO A 43 2.91 18.57 15.54
CA PRO A 43 3.60 18.88 14.28
C PRO A 43 4.42 17.68 13.79
N THR A 44 5.14 17.03 14.71
CA THR A 44 5.88 15.79 14.44
C THR A 44 4.97 14.69 13.90
N LEU A 45 3.81 14.45 14.51
CA LEU A 45 2.84 13.43 14.04
C LEU A 45 2.30 13.73 12.64
N ILE A 46 2.02 14.99 12.31
CA ILE A 46 1.57 15.39 10.96
C ILE A 46 2.66 15.11 9.93
N LEU A 47 3.92 15.40 10.29
CA LEU A 47 5.08 15.17 9.44
C LEU A 47 5.27 13.66 9.18
N TRP A 48 5.16 12.84 10.22
CA TRP A 48 5.15 11.38 10.10
C TRP A 48 3.98 10.86 9.26
N LEU A 49 2.79 11.45 9.40
CA LEU A 49 1.63 11.09 8.58
C LEU A 49 1.86 11.39 7.09
N GLY A 50 2.52 12.49 6.77
CA GLY A 50 2.93 12.81 5.40
C GLY A 50 3.87 11.74 4.81
N TYR A 51 4.81 11.23 5.60
CA TYR A 51 5.67 10.12 5.18
C TYR A 51 4.92 8.81 5.02
N VAL A 52 3.99 8.51 5.93
CA VAL A 52 3.13 7.31 5.84
C VAL A 52 2.26 7.36 4.59
N ASN A 53 1.69 8.51 4.24
CA ASN A 53 0.87 8.69 3.04
C ASN A 53 1.61 8.29 1.75
N SER A 54 2.88 8.67 1.63
CA SER A 54 3.73 8.26 0.52
C SER A 54 4.09 6.77 0.55
N ALA A 55 4.37 6.20 1.73
CA ALA A 55 4.68 4.77 1.91
C ALA A 55 3.47 3.85 1.68
N VAL A 56 2.27 4.38 1.91
CA VAL A 56 1.00 3.68 1.72
C VAL A 56 0.69 3.49 0.23
N ASN A 57 1.19 4.33 -0.67
CA ASN A 57 0.99 4.18 -2.11
C ASN A 57 1.47 2.81 -2.65
N PRO A 58 2.75 2.39 -2.49
CA PRO A 58 3.19 1.03 -2.82
C PRO A 58 2.40 -0.08 -2.11
N LEU A 59 1.98 0.16 -0.86
CA LEU A 59 1.25 -0.81 -0.04
C LEU A 59 -0.16 -1.08 -0.61
N ILE A 60 -0.85 -0.02 -1.02
CA ILE A 60 -2.14 -0.09 -1.70
C ILE A 60 -1.99 -0.92 -2.99
N TYR A 61 -1.02 -0.59 -3.84
CA TYR A 61 -0.84 -1.31 -5.11
C TYR A 61 -0.48 -2.80 -4.89
N THR A 62 0.34 -3.12 -3.90
CA THR A 62 0.79 -4.51 -3.64
C THR A 62 -0.26 -5.38 -2.94
N ILE A 63 -1.15 -4.82 -2.12
CA ILE A 63 -2.20 -5.58 -1.43
C ILE A 63 -3.39 -5.83 -2.36
N PHE A 64 -3.76 -4.84 -3.17
CA PHE A 64 -5.00 -4.89 -3.95
C PHE A 64 -4.83 -5.31 -5.41
N ASN A 65 -3.62 -5.23 -5.97
CA ASN A 65 -3.34 -5.71 -7.31
C ASN A 65 -2.43 -6.96 -7.27
N VAL A 66 -3.02 -8.10 -7.65
CA VAL A 66 -2.36 -9.41 -7.69
C VAL A 66 -1.17 -9.43 -8.64
N GLU A 67 -1.24 -8.70 -9.75
CA GLU A 67 -0.13 -8.57 -10.70
C GLU A 67 1.03 -7.79 -10.09
N PHE A 68 0.73 -6.67 -9.44
CA PHE A 68 1.72 -5.87 -8.71
C PHE A 68 2.36 -6.67 -7.58
N ARG A 69 1.57 -7.43 -6.81
CA ARG A 69 2.08 -8.34 -5.77
C ARG A 69 3.03 -9.39 -6.33
N THR A 70 2.72 -9.90 -7.53
CA THR A 70 3.54 -10.90 -8.21
C THR A 70 4.84 -10.30 -8.71
N ALA A 71 4.80 -9.10 -9.30
CA ALA A 71 5.99 -8.34 -9.70
C ALA A 71 6.86 -7.97 -8.49
N PHE A 72 6.26 -7.51 -7.40
CA PHE A 72 6.94 -7.16 -6.17
C PHE A 72 7.62 -8.37 -5.50
N LYS A 73 6.96 -9.54 -5.50
CA LYS A 73 7.58 -10.80 -5.06
C LYS A 73 8.76 -11.22 -5.94
N ARG A 74 8.68 -10.99 -7.25
CA ARG A 74 9.80 -11.24 -8.18
C ARG A 74 10.98 -10.31 -7.90
N LEU A 75 10.70 -9.05 -7.56
CA LEU A 75 11.71 -8.05 -7.24
C LEU A 75 12.41 -8.32 -5.88
N LEU A 76 11.63 -8.58 -4.82
CA LEU A 76 12.17 -8.80 -3.47
C LEU A 76 12.70 -10.21 -3.23
N PHE A 77 12.10 -11.22 -3.86
CA PHE A 77 12.44 -12.63 -3.62
C PHE A 77 12.67 -13.41 -4.91
N PRO A 78 13.63 -12.99 -5.76
CA PRO A 78 13.86 -13.59 -7.07
C PRO A 78 14.18 -15.09 -6.98
N ASN A 79 14.96 -15.50 -5.98
CA ASN A 79 15.37 -16.91 -5.80
C ASN A 79 14.21 -17.82 -5.39
N MET A 80 13.27 -17.34 -4.58
CA MET A 80 12.08 -18.11 -4.21
C MET A 80 11.15 -18.31 -5.40
N VAL A 81 10.96 -17.27 -6.22
CA VAL A 81 10.14 -17.37 -7.42
C VAL A 81 10.78 -18.30 -8.45
N LYS A 82 12.10 -18.20 -8.69
CA LYS A 82 12.83 -19.14 -9.57
C LYS A 82 12.65 -20.59 -9.15
N ARG A 83 12.72 -20.89 -7.85
CA ARG A 83 12.49 -22.24 -7.31
C ARG A 83 11.05 -22.71 -7.49
N ALA A 84 10.06 -21.84 -7.25
CA ALA A 84 8.65 -22.17 -7.44
C ALA A 84 8.31 -22.46 -8.91
N THR A 85 8.84 -21.67 -9.85
CA THR A 85 8.66 -21.90 -11.29
C THR A 85 9.32 -23.19 -11.73
N LYS A 86 10.56 -23.48 -11.26
CA LYS A 86 11.25 -24.74 -11.56
C LYS A 86 10.47 -25.96 -11.08
N ARG A 87 9.91 -25.93 -9.86
CA ARG A 87 9.07 -27.01 -9.33
C ARG A 87 7.81 -27.26 -10.17
N ARG A 88 7.13 -26.20 -10.62
CA ARG A 88 5.96 -26.32 -11.50
C ARG A 88 6.32 -27.02 -12.80
N TYR A 89 7.38 -26.57 -13.46
CA TYR A 89 7.83 -27.15 -14.72
C TYR A 89 8.17 -28.65 -14.58
N THR A 90 8.90 -29.04 -13.53
CA THR A 90 9.22 -30.46 -13.28
C THR A 90 7.94 -31.29 -13.03
N THR A 91 6.97 -30.76 -12.27
CA THR A 91 5.71 -31.47 -11.98
C THR A 91 4.86 -31.66 -13.23
N GLU A 92 4.80 -30.65 -14.10
CA GLU A 92 4.07 -30.71 -15.38
C GLU A 92 4.73 -31.68 -16.36
N HIS A 93 6.06 -31.63 -16.46
CA HIS A 93 6.83 -32.54 -17.30
C HIS A 93 6.68 -34.01 -16.86
N SER A 94 6.65 -34.28 -15.55
CA SER A 94 6.40 -35.63 -15.03
C SER A 94 4.98 -36.14 -15.34
N ARG A 95 3.98 -35.26 -15.39
CA ARG A 95 2.59 -35.64 -15.76
C ARG A 95 2.45 -35.99 -17.24
N ILE A 96 3.16 -35.28 -18.12
CA ILE A 96 3.11 -35.52 -19.57
C ILE A 96 3.78 -36.85 -19.95
N MET A 97 4.82 -37.27 -19.23
CA MET A 97 5.47 -38.58 -19.48
C MET A 97 4.66 -39.79 -18.98
N GLN A 98 3.67 -39.58 -18.11
CA GLN A 98 2.84 -40.63 -17.53
C GLN A 98 1.51 -40.84 -18.27
N ASN A 99 1.24 -40.03 -19.28
CA ASN A 99 0.04 -40.05 -20.12
C ASN A 99 0.41 -40.48 -21.54
#